data_AF-A0A3M1KYM9-F1
#
_entry.id   AF-A0A3M1KYM9-F1
#
_cell.length_a   1.000
_cell.length_b   1.000
_cell.length_c   1.000
_cell.angle_alpha   90.00
_cell.angle_beta   90.00
_cell.angle_gamma   90.00
#
_symmetry.space_group_name_H-M   'P 1'
#
loop_
_entity.id
_entity.type
_entity.pdbx_description
1 polymer ?
#
loop_
_entity_poly.entity_id
_entity_poly.type
_entity_poly.pdbx_seq_one_letter_code
_entity_poly.pdbx_strand_id
1 'polypeptide(L)'
;MSPFSRFLRRLMYGSLIVLGALIVWKFFLSGGDEYAEVPTEVMMRYVPSDFNLELDEAEVLEILSNPMRNKKEFNQLVYRFNTSLLLHVARRLGMDASLQDEIIAEYEKHHPYLRRLFWEDFIQMKDTASTIYKSWYENEATGAVQALYEVASKYTCPLISMIIGGLLPDYQGKIYIQDGQTPCGVALTEGLKPMIDRLKERAAIEDFNRAKGLLRERVEKTIAELATVEVRDRKGISRSLQTRLWGFNISTTDLEISAISIAKVGFRLDRYFDISLNEKSRLVVVTLPEPEILSHEVYPKVDRLDIGWLREVENVDFNKNIELLRSEFRRELQNSDAFSKAKQEAVQLMHTMLEPMIKS
;
A
#
# COMPACT_ATOMS: atom_id res chain seq x y z
N MET A 1 93.36 -20.47 0.62
CA MET A 1 92.05 -19.89 1.00
C MET A 1 92.27 -18.52 1.61
N SER A 2 91.72 -17.48 0.99
CA SER A 2 91.95 -16.07 1.35
C SER A 2 91.40 -15.75 2.76
N PRO A 3 92.01 -14.80 3.49
CA PRO A 3 91.53 -14.38 4.82
C PRO A 3 90.07 -13.91 4.82
N PHE A 4 89.58 -13.44 3.66
CA PHE A 4 88.19 -13.02 3.45
C PHE A 4 87.17 -14.16 3.57
N SER A 5 87.52 -15.39 3.11
CA SER A 5 86.58 -16.53 3.16
C SER A 5 86.39 -17.08 4.57
N ARG A 6 87.39 -16.91 5.46
CA ARG A 6 87.31 -17.30 6.87
C ARG A 6 86.48 -16.30 7.68
N PHE A 7 86.52 -15.02 7.33
CA PHE A 7 85.69 -13.98 7.94
C PHE A 7 84.21 -14.16 7.58
N LEU A 8 83.91 -14.42 6.30
CA LEU A 8 82.53 -14.65 5.84
C LEU A 8 81.89 -15.89 6.49
N ARG A 9 82.66 -16.98 6.65
CA ARG A 9 82.19 -18.18 7.36
C ARG A 9 81.88 -17.89 8.83
N ARG A 10 82.73 -17.13 9.52
CA ARG A 10 82.51 -16.76 10.94
C ARG A 10 81.29 -15.86 11.11
N LEU A 11 81.04 -14.94 10.18
CA LEU A 11 79.83 -14.12 10.16
C LEU A 11 78.57 -14.96 9.93
N MET A 12 78.62 -15.95 9.03
CA MET A 12 77.50 -16.82 8.73
C MET A 12 77.18 -17.80 9.86
N TYR A 13 78.20 -18.35 10.54
CA TYR A 13 77.97 -19.15 11.75
C TYR A 13 77.46 -18.29 12.91
N GLY A 14 77.96 -17.05 13.03
CA GLY A 14 77.45 -16.09 14.01
C GLY A 14 75.98 -15.73 13.79
N SER A 15 75.57 -15.48 12.54
CA SER A 15 74.17 -15.18 12.23
C SER A 15 73.24 -16.37 12.45
N LEU A 16 73.68 -17.60 12.15
CA LEU A 16 72.93 -18.82 12.43
C LEU A 16 72.75 -19.08 13.94
N ILE A 17 73.77 -18.79 14.75
CA ILE A 17 73.67 -18.91 16.21
C ILE A 17 72.71 -17.85 16.78
N VAL A 18 72.73 -16.62 16.25
CA VAL A 18 71.80 -15.56 16.65
C VAL A 18 70.36 -15.90 16.24
N LEU A 19 70.15 -16.45 15.04
CA LEU A 19 68.83 -16.92 14.59
C LEU A 19 68.33 -18.11 15.43
N GLY A 20 69.20 -19.07 15.74
CA GLY A 20 68.88 -20.18 16.64
C GLY A 20 68.53 -19.70 18.05
N ALA A 21 69.29 -18.74 18.58
CA ALA A 21 69.01 -18.12 19.87
C ALA A 21 67.70 -17.34 19.88
N LEU A 22 67.36 -16.64 18.79
CA LEU A 22 66.06 -15.94 18.65
C LEU A 22 64.88 -16.91 18.57
N ILE A 23 65.04 -18.04 17.88
CA ILE A 23 63.99 -19.08 17.81
C ILE A 23 63.79 -19.74 19.17
N VAL A 24 64.88 -20.09 19.86
CA VAL A 24 64.81 -20.67 21.21
C VAL A 24 64.29 -19.66 22.24
N TRP A 25 64.67 -18.38 22.12
CA TRP A 25 64.13 -17.31 22.96
C TRP A 25 62.62 -17.12 22.73
N LYS A 26 62.17 -17.14 21.48
CA LYS A 26 60.74 -17.12 21.14
C LYS A 26 60.00 -18.39 21.61
N PHE A 27 60.65 -19.54 21.62
CA PHE A 27 60.00 -20.80 22.00
C PHE A 27 59.97 -21.05 23.52
N PHE A 28 60.96 -20.56 24.28
CA PHE A 28 61.09 -20.84 25.71
C PHE A 28 60.79 -19.66 26.65
N LEU A 29 60.88 -18.40 26.20
CA LEU A 29 60.66 -17.21 27.04
C LEU A 29 59.38 -16.43 26.70
N SER A 30 58.74 -16.70 25.57
CA SER A 30 57.31 -16.42 25.38
C SER A 30 56.51 -17.55 26.01
N GLY A 31 56.49 -17.55 27.35
CA GLY A 31 55.58 -18.41 28.11
C GLY A 31 54.13 -18.04 27.77
N GLY A 32 53.39 -19.03 27.28
CA GLY A 32 51.97 -18.95 27.03
C GLY A 32 51.62 -18.36 25.67
N ASP A 33 51.80 -19.16 24.61
CA ASP A 33 50.74 -19.19 23.61
C ASP A 33 49.48 -19.64 24.38
N GLU A 34 48.69 -18.66 24.87
CA GLU A 34 47.25 -18.82 24.76
C GLU A 34 47.05 -19.18 23.29
N TYR A 35 46.91 -20.48 23.02
CA TYR A 35 45.99 -20.89 21.98
C TYR A 35 44.80 -19.97 22.21
N ALA A 36 44.59 -19.00 21.32
CA ALA A 36 43.27 -18.41 21.21
C ALA A 36 42.37 -19.63 21.15
N GLU A 37 41.66 -19.92 22.23
CA GLU A 37 40.54 -20.84 22.19
C GLU A 37 39.74 -20.29 21.01
N VAL A 38 39.88 -20.93 19.86
CA VAL A 38 38.96 -20.73 18.76
C VAL A 38 37.65 -21.06 19.42
N PRO A 39 36.78 -20.05 19.70
CA PRO A 39 35.67 -20.25 20.61
C PRO A 39 34.90 -21.43 20.07
N THR A 40 34.89 -22.52 20.84
CA THR A 40 34.24 -23.76 20.46
C THR A 40 32.81 -23.37 20.13
N GLU A 41 32.38 -23.54 18.88
CA GLU A 41 31.05 -23.13 18.45
C GLU A 41 30.01 -23.82 19.35
N VAL A 42 29.42 -23.05 20.26
CA VAL A 42 28.44 -23.57 21.22
C VAL A 42 27.14 -23.77 20.44
N MET A 43 26.94 -24.99 19.92
CA MET A 43 25.65 -25.40 19.36
C MET A 43 24.65 -25.59 20.51
N MET A 44 23.87 -24.56 20.82
CA MET A 44 22.76 -24.69 21.75
C MET A 44 21.63 -25.50 21.13
N ARG A 45 21.03 -26.40 21.91
CA ARG A 45 19.94 -27.26 21.44
C ARG A 45 18.65 -26.45 21.35
N TYR A 46 18.07 -26.44 20.15
CA TYR A 46 16.99 -25.54 19.76
C TYR A 46 15.63 -25.97 20.34
N VAL A 47 14.77 -24.99 20.60
CA VAL A 47 13.43 -25.17 21.17
C VAL A 47 12.41 -24.41 20.31
N PRO A 48 11.27 -24.98 19.90
CA PRO A 48 10.18 -24.24 19.28
C PRO A 48 9.53 -23.29 20.29
N SER A 49 9.38 -22.02 19.92
CA SER A 49 8.61 -21.04 20.70
C SER A 49 7.90 -20.12 19.73
N ASP A 50 6.63 -19.84 19.98
CA ASP A 50 5.89 -18.84 19.23
C ASP A 50 6.19 -17.44 19.79
N PHE A 51 6.34 -16.47 18.89
CA PHE A 51 6.41 -15.07 19.26
C PHE A 51 5.01 -14.63 19.70
N ASN A 52 4.82 -14.46 21.00
CA ASN A 52 3.58 -13.94 21.57
C ASN A 52 3.82 -12.52 22.10
N LEU A 53 3.44 -11.54 21.29
CA LEU A 53 3.27 -10.17 21.75
C LEU A 53 1.79 -9.85 21.58
N GLU A 54 1.07 -9.87 22.70
CA GLU A 54 -0.31 -9.39 22.76
C GLU A 54 -0.28 -7.87 22.51
N LEU A 55 -0.60 -7.45 21.28
CA LEU A 55 -0.82 -6.06 20.91
C LEU A 55 -2.26 -5.91 20.46
N ASP A 56 -2.93 -4.87 20.97
CA ASP A 56 -4.08 -4.32 20.28
C ASP A 56 -3.55 -3.46 19.13
N GLU A 57 -3.74 -3.95 17.89
CA GLU A 57 -3.26 -3.26 16.69
C GLU A 57 -3.90 -1.88 16.54
N ALA A 58 -5.15 -1.69 16.97
CA ALA A 58 -5.81 -0.39 16.89
C ALA A 58 -5.20 0.61 17.87
N GLU A 59 -4.92 0.18 19.11
CA GLU A 59 -4.22 1.00 20.11
C GLU A 59 -2.83 1.40 19.60
N VAL A 60 -2.08 0.45 19.03
CA VAL A 60 -0.75 0.71 18.49
C VAL A 60 -0.81 1.73 17.36
N LEU A 61 -1.74 1.61 16.42
CA LEU A 61 -1.89 2.58 15.34
C LEU A 61 -2.27 3.98 15.84
N GLU A 62 -3.10 4.08 16.88
CA GLU A 62 -3.42 5.37 17.50
C GLU A 62 -2.16 6.03 18.10
N ILE A 63 -1.35 5.26 18.81
CA ILE A 63 -0.08 5.72 19.39
C ILE A 63 0.88 6.20 18.29
N LEU A 64 1.07 5.40 17.23
CA LEU A 64 2.01 5.70 16.14
C LEU A 64 1.54 6.83 15.23
N SER A 65 0.23 6.98 15.04
CA SER A 65 -0.34 8.08 14.25
C SER A 65 -0.16 9.40 15.00
N ASN A 66 -0.33 9.42 16.32
CA ASN A 66 -0.26 10.65 17.13
C ASN A 66 0.84 10.59 18.20
N PRO A 67 2.12 10.40 17.82
CA PRO A 67 3.17 10.11 18.78
C PRO A 67 3.33 11.27 19.77
N MET A 68 3.28 12.53 19.31
CA MET A 68 3.45 13.74 20.14
C MET A 68 2.45 13.81 21.30
N ARG A 69 1.21 13.34 21.07
CA ARG A 69 0.17 13.25 22.09
C ARG A 69 0.37 12.03 22.99
N ASN A 70 0.83 10.93 22.41
CA ASN A 70 0.91 9.60 23.02
C ASN A 70 2.35 9.21 23.40
N LYS A 71 3.17 10.18 23.84
CA LYS A 71 4.61 9.96 24.08
C LYS A 71 4.87 8.91 25.17
N LYS A 72 4.03 8.87 26.20
CA LYS A 72 4.19 7.92 27.32
C LYS A 72 3.88 6.50 26.84
N GLU A 73 2.80 6.37 26.09
CA GLU A 73 2.28 5.14 25.49
C GLU A 73 3.26 4.60 24.44
N PHE A 74 3.87 5.48 23.63
CA PHE A 74 4.95 5.11 22.71
C PHE A 74 6.15 4.51 23.46
N ASN A 75 6.57 5.12 24.57
CA ASN A 75 7.67 4.57 25.36
C ASN A 75 7.33 3.19 25.94
N GLN A 76 6.09 2.99 26.38
CA GLN A 76 5.61 1.70 26.86
C GLN A 76 5.52 0.67 25.74
N LEU A 77 5.13 1.07 24.53
CA LEU A 77 5.14 0.23 23.35
C LEU A 77 6.56 -0.26 23.04
N VAL A 78 7.55 0.64 23.04
CA VAL A 78 8.98 0.28 22.85
C VAL A 78 9.45 -0.68 23.93
N TYR A 79 9.04 -0.48 25.19
CA TYR A 79 9.34 -1.41 26.28
C TYR A 79 8.81 -2.81 25.98
N ARG A 80 7.49 -2.94 25.77
CA ARG A 80 6.80 -4.22 25.53
C ARG A 80 7.37 -4.93 24.29
N PHE A 81 7.58 -4.18 23.22
CA PHE A 81 8.11 -4.70 21.97
C PHE A 81 9.50 -5.34 22.18
N ASN A 82 10.42 -4.59 22.78
CA ASN A 82 11.79 -5.05 22.98
C ASN A 82 11.88 -6.21 23.97
N THR A 83 11.12 -6.17 25.08
CA THR A 83 11.13 -7.27 26.06
C THR A 83 10.55 -8.55 25.47
N SER A 84 9.46 -8.47 24.71
CA SER A 84 8.91 -9.65 24.03
C SER A 84 9.85 -10.24 22.99
N LEU A 85 10.58 -9.40 22.24
CA LEU A 85 11.61 -9.88 21.32
C LEU A 85 12.75 -10.59 22.07
N LEU A 86 13.27 -9.98 23.13
CA LEU A 86 14.33 -10.56 23.94
C LEU A 86 13.92 -11.91 24.55
N LEU A 87 12.72 -11.98 25.14
CA LEU A 87 12.18 -13.20 25.72
C LEU A 87 11.91 -14.27 24.66
N HIS A 88 11.48 -13.88 23.45
CA HIS A 88 11.33 -14.83 22.35
C HIS A 88 12.66 -15.46 21.95
N VAL A 89 13.68 -14.63 21.74
CA VAL A 89 15.02 -15.13 21.41
C VAL A 89 15.58 -16.00 22.54
N ALA A 90 15.44 -15.58 23.80
CA ALA A 90 15.86 -16.36 24.96
C ALA A 90 15.19 -17.74 25.02
N ARG A 91 13.87 -17.80 24.79
CA ARG A 91 13.11 -19.06 24.72
C ARG A 91 13.56 -19.94 23.55
N ARG A 92 13.77 -19.37 22.35
CA ARG A 92 14.33 -20.11 21.20
C ARG A 92 15.75 -20.65 21.49
N LEU A 93 16.56 -19.94 22.27
CA LEU A 93 17.88 -20.37 22.75
C LEU A 93 17.83 -21.41 23.89
N GLY A 94 16.64 -21.75 24.39
CA GLY A 94 16.47 -22.74 25.47
C GLY A 94 16.87 -22.22 26.85
N MET A 95 16.89 -20.91 27.06
CA MET A 95 17.19 -20.30 28.36
C MET A 95 16.10 -20.58 29.39
N ASP A 96 16.50 -20.83 30.63
CA ASP A 96 15.58 -21.02 31.75
C ASP A 96 14.94 -19.69 32.20
N ALA A 97 13.98 -19.78 33.12
CA ALA A 97 13.28 -18.59 33.62
C ALA A 97 14.22 -17.61 34.34
N SER A 98 15.24 -18.14 35.04
CA SER A 98 16.22 -17.31 35.77
C SER A 98 17.01 -16.40 34.83
N LEU A 99 17.52 -16.95 33.71
CA LEU A 99 18.22 -16.17 32.70
C LEU A 99 17.29 -15.21 31.96
N GLN A 100 16.03 -15.58 31.75
CA GLN A 100 15.02 -14.69 31.17
C GLN A 100 14.74 -13.46 32.06
N ASP A 101 14.66 -13.64 33.38
CA ASP A 101 14.50 -12.54 34.33
C ASP A 101 15.73 -11.62 34.32
N GLU A 102 16.93 -12.19 34.22
CA GLU A 102 18.18 -11.43 34.12
C GLU A 102 18.27 -10.61 32.83
N ILE A 103 17.80 -11.16 31.69
CA ILE A 103 17.66 -10.44 30.42
C ILE A 103 16.77 -9.19 30.57
N ILE A 104 15.64 -9.31 31.27
CA ILE A 104 14.73 -8.19 31.51
C ILE A 104 15.39 -7.15 32.40
N ALA A 105 16.02 -7.58 33.50
CA ALA A 105 16.73 -6.68 34.40
C ALA A 105 17.88 -5.94 33.70
N GLU A 106 18.60 -6.61 32.80
CA GLU A 106 19.63 -5.97 31.99
C GLU A 106 19.00 -4.96 31.01
N TYR A 107 17.94 -5.34 30.29
CA TYR A 107 17.24 -4.44 29.38
C TYR A 107 16.70 -3.17 30.08
N GLU A 108 16.18 -3.30 31.31
CA GLU A 108 15.67 -2.16 32.09
C GLU A 108 16.73 -1.07 32.30
N LYS A 109 18.01 -1.43 32.44
CA LYS A 109 19.12 -0.47 32.54
C LYS A 109 19.29 0.34 31.25
N HIS A 110 19.04 -0.31 30.11
CA HIS A 110 19.21 0.28 28.78
C HIS A 110 17.95 0.98 28.24
N HIS A 111 16.76 0.62 28.74
CA HIS A 111 15.49 1.16 28.25
C HIS A 111 15.40 2.71 28.26
N PRO A 112 15.89 3.45 29.27
CA PRO A 112 15.76 4.92 29.31
C PRO A 112 16.43 5.65 28.14
N TYR A 113 17.53 5.14 27.59
CA TYR A 113 18.15 5.72 26.40
C TYR A 113 17.54 5.15 25.12
N LEU A 114 17.23 3.84 25.07
CA LEU A 114 16.64 3.21 23.89
C LEU A 114 15.31 3.84 23.51
N ARG A 115 14.42 4.07 24.48
CA ARG A 115 13.13 4.73 24.20
C ARG A 115 13.29 6.12 23.59
N ARG A 116 14.37 6.83 23.95
CA ARG A 116 14.68 8.16 23.40
C ARG A 116 15.16 8.06 21.95
N LEU A 117 16.07 7.14 21.67
CA LEU A 117 16.56 6.88 20.31
C LEU A 117 15.43 6.43 19.39
N PHE A 118 14.60 5.48 19.84
CA PHE A 118 13.41 5.05 19.10
C PHE A 118 12.48 6.22 18.79
N TRP A 119 12.22 7.07 19.79
CA TRP A 119 11.36 8.23 19.61
C TRP A 119 11.93 9.24 18.61
N GLU A 120 13.19 9.64 18.79
CA GLU A 120 13.84 10.67 17.96
C GLU A 120 13.89 10.23 16.48
N ASP A 121 14.35 9.01 16.23
CA ASP A 121 14.39 8.46 14.87
C ASP A 121 12.98 8.25 14.30
N PHE A 122 12.01 7.84 15.11
CA PHE A 122 10.62 7.66 14.65
C PHE A 122 10.00 8.96 14.19
N ILE A 123 10.13 10.04 14.98
CA ILE A 123 9.61 11.36 14.61
C ILE A 123 10.30 11.85 13.33
N GLN A 124 11.61 11.71 13.23
CA GLN A 124 12.37 12.10 12.03
C GLN A 124 11.89 11.34 10.76
N MET A 125 11.66 10.04 10.88
CA MET A 125 11.18 9.21 9.77
C MET A 125 9.73 9.55 9.39
N LYS A 126 8.84 9.77 10.37
CA LYS A 126 7.45 10.15 10.10
C LYS A 126 7.35 11.49 9.36
N ASP A 127 8.14 12.48 9.76
CA ASP A 127 8.15 13.81 9.14
C ASP A 127 8.63 13.74 7.67
N THR A 128 9.66 12.95 7.38
CA THR A 128 10.17 12.75 6.02
C THR A 128 9.20 11.94 5.14
N ALA A 129 8.58 10.89 5.69
CA ALA A 129 7.59 10.08 4.98
C ALA A 129 6.34 10.88 4.60
N SER A 130 5.85 11.77 5.48
CA SER A 130 4.69 12.62 5.21
C SER A 130 4.86 13.55 3.99
N THR A 131 6.10 13.84 3.60
CA THR A 131 6.42 14.71 2.47
C THR A 131 6.44 13.94 1.14
N ILE A 132 6.77 12.65 1.15
CA ILE A 132 6.95 11.83 -0.05
C ILE A 132 5.60 11.23 -0.54
N TYR A 133 4.66 10.97 0.38
CA TYR A 133 3.42 10.26 0.05
C TYR A 133 2.16 11.14 -0.07
N LYS A 134 2.29 12.40 -0.51
CA LYS A 134 1.13 13.19 -0.97
C LYS A 134 0.57 12.62 -2.29
N SER A 135 -0.02 11.43 -2.25
CA SER A 135 -0.82 10.84 -3.33
C SER A 135 -2.31 10.94 -2.98
N TRP A 136 -3.22 10.32 -3.76
CA TRP A 136 -4.68 10.58 -3.74
C TRP A 136 -5.43 10.21 -2.42
N TYR A 137 -4.68 9.91 -1.37
CA TYR A 137 -5.03 9.13 -0.19
C TYR A 137 -4.31 9.72 1.03
N GLU A 138 -4.93 9.71 2.20
CA GLU A 138 -4.23 9.95 3.47
C GLU A 138 -3.64 8.62 3.93
N ASN A 139 -2.31 8.49 4.00
CA ASN A 139 -1.62 7.24 4.34
C ASN A 139 -0.88 7.34 5.69
N GLU A 140 -1.48 8.05 6.64
CA GLU A 140 -0.83 8.41 7.89
C GLU A 140 -0.46 7.18 8.73
N ALA A 141 -1.38 6.22 8.86
CA ALA A 141 -1.17 5.02 9.66
C ALA A 141 -0.11 4.12 9.00
N THR A 142 -0.20 3.93 7.68
CA THR A 142 0.75 3.10 6.91
C THR A 142 2.16 3.68 6.97
N GLY A 143 2.28 5.00 6.80
CA GLY A 143 3.53 5.72 6.95
C GLY A 143 4.12 5.59 8.36
N ALA A 144 3.28 5.65 9.39
CA ALA A 144 3.70 5.47 10.77
C ALA A 144 4.21 4.05 11.06
N VAL A 145 3.54 3.01 10.55
CA VAL A 145 4.02 1.63 10.69
C VAL A 145 5.33 1.41 9.93
N GLN A 146 5.49 2.00 8.75
CA GLN A 146 6.74 1.93 7.99
C GLN A 146 7.90 2.60 8.75
N ALA A 147 7.68 3.79 9.32
CA ALA A 147 8.66 4.46 10.18
C ALA A 147 9.03 3.57 11.39
N LEU A 148 8.04 2.97 12.06
CA LEU A 148 8.31 2.04 13.16
C LEU A 148 9.16 0.85 12.69
N TYR A 149 8.86 0.26 11.54
CA TYR A 149 9.62 -0.88 11.01
C TYR A 149 11.08 -0.52 10.76
N GLU A 150 11.35 0.64 10.17
CA GLU A 150 12.72 1.09 9.90
C GLU A 150 13.52 1.31 11.18
N VAL A 151 12.91 2.00 12.15
CA VAL A 151 13.51 2.23 13.47
C VAL A 151 13.74 0.92 14.22
N ALA A 152 12.72 0.07 14.31
CA ALA A 152 12.82 -1.20 15.03
C ALA A 152 13.85 -2.13 14.37
N SER A 153 13.89 -2.21 13.04
CA SER A 153 14.88 -3.01 12.32
C SER A 153 16.31 -2.55 12.59
N LYS A 154 16.53 -1.22 12.64
CA LYS A 154 17.84 -0.62 12.96
C LYS A 154 18.34 -1.01 14.34
N TYR A 155 17.46 -1.05 15.34
CA TYR A 155 17.85 -1.26 16.74
C TYR A 155 17.73 -2.70 17.24
N THR A 156 17.03 -3.59 16.53
CA THR A 156 16.80 -4.98 16.97
C THR A 156 18.11 -5.77 17.11
N CYS A 157 18.96 -5.84 16.08
CA CYS A 157 20.21 -6.61 16.20
C CYS A 157 21.15 -6.06 17.28
N PRO A 158 21.44 -4.74 17.35
CA PRO A 158 22.26 -4.19 18.42
C PRO A 158 21.72 -4.49 19.81
N LEU A 159 20.40 -4.39 20.01
CA LEU A 159 19.73 -4.72 21.27
C LEU A 159 19.98 -6.18 21.67
N ILE A 160 19.68 -7.11 20.76
CA ILE A 160 19.87 -8.55 21.01
C ILE A 160 21.33 -8.83 21.36
N SER A 161 22.27 -8.31 20.57
CA SER A 161 23.70 -8.55 20.81
C SER A 161 24.20 -7.96 22.12
N MET A 162 23.72 -6.77 22.51
CA MET A 162 24.14 -6.12 23.74
C MET A 162 23.61 -6.84 24.98
N ILE A 163 22.34 -7.24 24.99
CA ILE A 163 21.70 -7.86 26.15
C ILE A 163 22.04 -9.33 26.26
N ILE A 164 21.77 -10.11 25.21
CA ILE A 164 22.02 -11.56 25.23
C ILE A 164 23.52 -11.83 25.21
N GLY A 165 24.30 -11.02 24.49
CA GLY A 165 25.75 -11.17 24.45
C GLY A 165 26.47 -10.75 25.73
N GLY A 166 25.89 -9.84 26.52
CA GLY A 166 26.40 -9.52 27.84
C GLY A 166 26.25 -10.65 28.85
N LEU A 167 25.23 -11.50 28.70
CA LEU A 167 24.91 -12.61 29.61
C LEU A 167 25.53 -13.95 29.18
N LEU A 168 25.90 -14.07 27.91
CA LEU A 168 26.55 -15.25 27.35
C LEU A 168 27.97 -14.86 26.87
N PRO A 169 29.03 -15.12 27.66
CA PRO A 169 30.40 -14.70 27.30
C PRO A 169 30.92 -15.27 25.97
N ASP A 170 30.36 -16.39 25.48
CA ASP A 170 30.69 -16.99 24.17
C ASP A 170 29.89 -16.40 22.98
N TYR A 171 28.99 -15.46 23.24
CA TYR A 171 28.14 -14.80 22.24
C TYR A 171 28.93 -13.69 21.54
N GLN A 172 29.77 -14.06 20.57
CA GLN A 172 30.39 -13.10 19.63
C GLN A 172 29.73 -13.17 18.25
N GLY A 173 28.40 -13.36 18.21
CA GLY A 173 27.66 -13.55 16.96
C GLY A 173 27.93 -14.89 16.25
N LYS A 174 28.62 -15.83 16.94
CA LYS A 174 28.97 -17.17 16.47
C LYS A 174 28.04 -18.28 17.01
N ILE A 175 27.00 -17.91 17.75
CA ILE A 175 25.98 -18.88 18.17
C ILE A 175 25.05 -19.08 16.97
N TYR A 176 25.32 -20.16 16.25
CA TYR A 176 24.45 -20.67 15.21
C TYR A 176 23.38 -21.55 15.83
N ILE A 177 22.14 -21.30 15.44
CA ILE A 177 20.99 -22.11 15.78
C ILE A 177 20.97 -23.32 14.83
N GLN A 178 20.38 -24.46 15.24
CA GLN A 178 20.36 -25.71 14.46
C GLN A 178 19.88 -25.55 13.00
N ASP A 179 19.14 -24.49 12.68
CA ASP A 179 18.66 -24.17 11.32
C ASP A 179 19.54 -23.13 10.58
N GLY A 180 20.76 -22.86 11.07
CA GLY A 180 21.68 -21.87 10.50
C GLY A 180 21.30 -20.40 10.78
N GLN A 181 20.27 -20.16 11.59
CA GLN A 181 19.84 -18.82 11.95
C GLN A 181 20.67 -18.24 13.11
N THR A 182 20.79 -16.91 13.15
CA THR A 182 21.39 -16.20 14.28
C THR A 182 20.28 -15.69 15.22
N PRO A 183 20.60 -15.37 16.49
CA PRO A 183 19.59 -14.86 17.42
C PRO A 183 18.99 -13.51 16.96
N CYS A 184 19.75 -12.67 16.25
CA CYS A 184 19.14 -11.53 15.56
C CYS A 184 18.23 -11.96 14.40
N GLY A 185 18.67 -12.93 13.60
CA GLY A 185 17.82 -13.50 12.53
C GLY A 185 16.46 -13.91 13.06
N VAL A 186 16.43 -14.67 14.16
CA VAL A 186 15.20 -15.07 14.87
C VAL A 186 14.36 -13.87 15.28
N ALA A 187 14.96 -12.86 15.93
CA ALA A 187 14.24 -11.66 16.36
C ALA A 187 13.57 -10.93 15.17
N LEU A 188 14.28 -10.82 14.04
CA LEU A 188 13.78 -10.13 12.85
C LEU A 188 12.72 -10.95 12.12
N THR A 189 12.96 -12.25 11.86
CA THR A 189 12.10 -13.06 10.99
C THR A 189 10.88 -13.62 11.71
N GLU A 190 11.01 -13.96 12.98
CA GLU A 190 9.92 -14.58 13.75
C GLU A 190 9.18 -13.57 14.63
N GLY A 191 9.87 -12.51 15.09
CA GLY A 191 9.29 -11.50 15.96
C GLY A 191 8.83 -10.26 15.22
N LEU A 192 9.78 -9.44 14.78
CA LEU A 192 9.52 -8.11 14.21
C LEU A 192 8.70 -8.21 12.92
N LYS A 193 9.12 -9.03 11.95
CA LYS A 193 8.50 -9.07 10.63
C LYS A 193 7.01 -9.46 10.68
N PRO A 194 6.60 -10.57 11.32
CA PRO A 194 5.18 -10.93 11.38
C PRO A 194 4.32 -9.89 12.09
N MET A 195 4.86 -9.24 13.14
CA MET A 195 4.16 -8.17 13.84
C MET A 195 3.93 -6.95 12.94
N ILE A 196 4.97 -6.51 12.21
CA ILE A 196 4.88 -5.39 11.28
C ILE A 196 3.93 -5.71 10.13
N ASP A 197 3.95 -6.93 9.61
CA ASP A 197 3.06 -7.34 8.53
C ASP A 197 1.58 -7.24 8.98
N ARG A 198 1.25 -7.61 10.23
CA ARG A 198 -0.09 -7.39 10.80
C ARG A 198 -0.46 -5.91 10.96
N LEU A 199 0.46 -5.10 11.52
CA LEU A 199 0.24 -3.66 11.69
C LEU A 199 0.05 -2.95 10.35
N LYS A 200 0.78 -3.36 9.30
CA LYS A 200 0.62 -2.83 7.94
C LYS A 200 -0.77 -3.13 7.38
N GLU A 201 -1.25 -4.36 7.56
CA GLU A 201 -2.61 -4.74 7.13
C GLU A 201 -3.67 -3.89 7.84
N ARG A 202 -3.56 -3.73 9.17
CA ARG A 202 -4.50 -2.90 9.92
C ARG A 202 -4.42 -1.42 9.55
N ALA A 203 -3.22 -0.90 9.34
CA ALA A 203 -2.98 0.48 8.92
C ALA A 203 -3.62 0.80 7.56
N ALA A 204 -3.50 -0.11 6.59
CA ALA A 204 -4.11 0.06 5.28
C ALA A 204 -5.65 0.16 5.36
N ILE A 205 -6.27 -0.65 6.22
CA ILE A 205 -7.71 -0.60 6.49
C ILE A 205 -8.10 0.75 7.13
N GLU A 206 -7.32 1.22 8.10
CA GLU A 206 -7.60 2.47 8.79
C GLU A 206 -7.47 3.70 7.87
N ASP A 207 -6.38 3.78 7.10
CA ASP A 207 -6.18 4.82 6.08
C ASP A 207 -7.32 4.82 5.05
N PHE A 208 -7.78 3.64 4.61
CA PHE A 208 -8.92 3.52 3.69
C PHE A 208 -10.21 4.05 4.30
N ASN A 209 -10.49 3.69 5.55
CA ASN A 209 -11.69 4.13 6.25
C ASN A 209 -11.70 5.65 6.49
N ARG A 210 -10.56 6.25 6.80
CA ARG A 210 -10.42 7.72 6.92
C ARG A 210 -10.61 8.41 5.57
N ALA A 211 -10.00 7.87 4.51
CA ALA A 211 -10.07 8.45 3.18
C ALA A 211 -11.41 8.19 2.45
N LYS A 212 -12.28 7.28 2.94
CA LYS A 212 -13.52 6.87 2.27
C LYS A 212 -14.39 8.04 1.82
N GLY A 213 -14.56 9.06 2.65
CA GLY A 213 -15.39 10.23 2.31
C GLY A 213 -14.85 11.02 1.12
N LEU A 214 -13.54 11.31 1.14
CA LEU A 214 -12.84 12.01 0.06
C LEU A 214 -12.74 11.15 -1.21
N LEU A 215 -12.54 9.84 -1.04
CA LEU A 215 -12.53 8.91 -2.16
C LEU A 215 -13.89 8.86 -2.85
N ARG A 216 -14.97 8.85 -2.07
CA ARG A 216 -16.35 8.93 -2.59
C ARG A 216 -16.57 10.22 -3.38
N GLU A 217 -16.11 11.37 -2.87
CA GLU A 217 -16.09 12.68 -3.56
C GLU A 217 -15.40 12.61 -4.94
N ARG A 218 -14.19 12.04 -4.97
CA ARG A 218 -13.35 11.98 -6.18
C ARG A 218 -13.93 11.02 -7.21
N VAL A 219 -14.39 9.85 -6.77
CA VAL A 219 -14.98 8.84 -7.63
C VAL A 219 -16.32 9.32 -8.19
N GLU A 220 -17.18 9.91 -7.36
CA GLU A 220 -18.48 10.43 -7.80
C GLU A 220 -18.32 11.45 -8.93
N LYS A 221 -17.44 12.43 -8.72
CA LYS A 221 -17.15 13.46 -9.72
C LYS A 221 -16.57 12.86 -11.01
N THR A 222 -15.61 11.94 -10.89
CA THR A 222 -14.96 11.34 -12.06
C THR A 222 -15.94 10.48 -12.87
N ILE A 223 -16.83 9.71 -12.24
CA ILE A 223 -17.87 8.95 -12.93
C ILE A 223 -18.86 9.88 -13.63
N ALA A 224 -19.30 10.94 -12.94
CA ALA A 224 -20.23 11.92 -13.53
C ALA A 224 -19.64 12.63 -14.76
N GLU A 225 -18.32 12.86 -14.78
CA GLU A 225 -17.63 13.53 -15.88
C GLU A 225 -17.23 12.57 -17.02
N LEU A 226 -16.74 11.37 -16.70
CA LEU A 226 -16.04 10.51 -17.67
C LEU A 226 -16.79 9.22 -18.02
N ALA A 227 -17.64 8.69 -17.13
CA ALA A 227 -18.39 7.47 -17.39
C ALA A 227 -19.77 7.76 -18.02
N THR A 228 -19.80 8.71 -18.96
CA THR A 228 -21.00 9.06 -19.73
C THR A 228 -20.79 8.79 -21.21
N VAL A 229 -21.80 8.20 -21.84
CA VAL A 229 -21.78 7.91 -23.28
C VAL A 229 -22.69 8.92 -23.96
N GLU A 230 -22.12 9.69 -24.89
CA GLU A 230 -22.89 10.56 -25.76
C GLU A 230 -23.30 9.80 -27.03
N VAL A 231 -24.61 9.71 -27.27
CA VAL A 231 -25.18 9.13 -28.48
C VAL A 231 -25.78 10.24 -29.32
N ARG A 232 -25.28 10.38 -30.53
CA ARG A 232 -25.78 11.33 -31.51
C ARG A 232 -26.42 10.59 -32.68
N ASP A 233 -27.68 10.90 -32.96
CA ASP A 233 -28.44 10.30 -34.05
C ASP A 233 -29.17 11.37 -34.86
N ARG A 234 -29.47 11.08 -36.13
CA ARG A 234 -30.22 11.97 -37.02
C ARG A 234 -31.34 11.17 -37.70
N LYS A 235 -32.57 11.67 -37.58
CA LYS A 235 -33.76 11.07 -38.23
C LYS A 235 -34.54 12.10 -39.01
N GLY A 236 -35.28 11.64 -40.02
CA GLY A 236 -36.20 12.43 -40.83
C GLY A 236 -37.56 11.77 -40.95
N ILE A 237 -38.61 12.59 -41.05
CA ILE A 237 -39.98 12.17 -41.35
C ILE A 237 -40.45 12.98 -42.57
N SER A 238 -40.97 12.27 -43.56
CA SER A 238 -41.68 12.87 -44.71
C SER A 238 -43.18 12.60 -44.56
N ARG A 239 -44.01 13.63 -44.71
CA ARG A 239 -45.47 13.54 -44.64
C ARG A 239 -46.09 14.39 -45.74
N SER A 240 -47.05 13.81 -46.45
CA SER A 240 -47.96 14.54 -47.33
C SER A 240 -49.28 14.79 -46.60
N LEU A 241 -49.68 16.06 -46.50
CA LEU A 241 -50.93 16.50 -45.90
C LEU A 241 -51.91 16.86 -47.01
N GLN A 242 -53.11 16.28 -47.00
CA GLN A 242 -54.14 16.56 -48.00
C GLN A 242 -55.25 17.42 -47.40
N THR A 243 -55.58 18.53 -48.05
CA THR A 243 -56.73 19.38 -47.70
C THR A 243 -57.95 18.93 -48.47
N ARG A 244 -59.02 18.58 -47.74
CA ARG A 244 -60.31 18.17 -48.32
C ARG A 244 -61.35 19.26 -48.12
N LEU A 245 -61.97 19.71 -49.20
CA LEU A 245 -63.20 20.51 -49.19
C LEU A 245 -64.28 19.63 -49.82
N TRP A 246 -65.40 19.43 -49.12
CA TRP A 246 -66.54 18.66 -49.64
C TRP A 246 -66.19 17.22 -50.07
N GLY A 247 -65.21 16.59 -49.41
CA GLY A 247 -64.78 15.22 -49.71
C GLY A 247 -63.78 15.08 -50.87
N PHE A 248 -63.47 16.15 -51.59
CA PHE A 248 -62.47 16.16 -52.67
C PHE A 248 -61.13 16.71 -52.18
N ASN A 249 -60.02 16.07 -52.55
CA ASN A 249 -58.65 16.52 -52.27
C ASN A 249 -58.30 17.70 -53.20
N ILE A 250 -58.04 18.88 -52.66
CA ILE A 250 -57.88 20.12 -53.46
C ILE A 250 -56.46 20.69 -53.35
N SER A 251 -55.74 20.33 -52.30
CA SER A 251 -54.36 20.79 -52.08
C SER A 251 -53.59 19.74 -51.31
N THR A 252 -52.34 19.51 -51.70
CA THR A 252 -51.38 18.67 -50.98
C THR A 252 -50.23 19.54 -50.51
N THR A 253 -49.79 19.34 -49.27
CA THR A 253 -48.61 19.98 -48.69
C THR A 253 -47.63 18.88 -48.32
N ASP A 254 -46.43 18.91 -48.88
CA ASP A 254 -45.37 17.95 -48.57
C ASP A 254 -44.39 18.57 -47.56
N LEU A 255 -44.16 17.86 -46.47
CA LEU A 255 -43.37 18.31 -45.33
C LEU A 255 -42.30 17.27 -45.00
N GLU A 256 -41.03 17.70 -45.07
CA GLU A 256 -39.89 16.92 -44.60
C GLU A 256 -39.23 17.61 -43.41
N ILE A 257 -39.28 16.94 -42.26
CA ILE A 257 -38.65 17.40 -41.01
C ILE A 257 -37.57 16.39 -40.65
N SER A 258 -36.34 16.85 -40.43
CA SER A 258 -35.33 16.08 -39.70
C SER A 258 -35.10 16.61 -38.30
N ALA A 259 -34.50 15.79 -37.45
CA ALA A 259 -34.01 16.21 -36.16
C ALA A 259 -32.68 15.52 -35.86
N ILE A 260 -31.82 16.22 -35.13
CA ILE A 260 -30.61 15.65 -34.53
C ILE A 260 -30.90 15.46 -33.05
N SER A 261 -30.70 14.25 -32.57
CA SER A 261 -30.81 13.87 -31.16
C SER A 261 -29.41 13.76 -30.58
N ILE A 262 -29.20 14.38 -29.42
CA ILE A 262 -28.01 14.19 -28.58
C ILE A 262 -28.51 13.70 -27.22
N ALA A 263 -28.14 12.48 -26.86
CA ALA A 263 -28.49 11.88 -25.58
C ALA A 263 -27.23 11.52 -24.80
N LYS A 264 -27.23 11.78 -23.50
CA LYS A 264 -26.16 11.37 -22.58
C LYS A 264 -26.69 10.29 -21.66
N VAL A 265 -26.06 9.12 -21.71
CA VAL A 265 -26.36 7.97 -20.86
C VAL A 265 -25.27 7.82 -19.82
N GLY A 266 -25.63 7.67 -18.55
CA GLY A 266 -24.69 7.57 -17.44
C GLY A 266 -25.36 7.22 -16.13
N PHE A 267 -24.73 7.53 -15.01
CA PHE A 267 -25.17 7.10 -13.68
C PHE A 267 -25.67 8.28 -12.85
N ARG A 268 -26.84 8.15 -12.21
CA ARG A 268 -27.39 9.19 -11.31
C ARG A 268 -26.92 8.92 -9.87
N LEU A 269 -25.74 9.43 -9.53
CA LEU A 269 -24.97 9.04 -8.33
C LEU A 269 -25.56 9.57 -7.01
N ASP A 270 -26.52 10.47 -7.07
CA ASP A 270 -27.39 10.84 -5.94
C ASP A 270 -28.24 9.66 -5.45
N ARG A 271 -28.39 8.60 -6.26
CA ARG A 271 -29.16 7.41 -5.96
C ARG A 271 -28.24 6.19 -5.84
N TYR A 272 -28.03 5.73 -4.61
CA TYR A 272 -27.41 4.42 -4.34
C TYR A 272 -25.97 4.23 -4.85
N PHE A 273 -25.14 5.27 -4.76
CA PHE A 273 -23.69 5.11 -4.86
C PHE A 273 -23.10 4.72 -3.50
N ASP A 274 -22.21 3.73 -3.44
CA ASP A 274 -21.39 3.45 -2.25
C ASP A 274 -20.04 2.83 -2.62
N ILE A 275 -19.04 3.12 -1.79
CA ILE A 275 -17.72 2.47 -1.83
C ILE A 275 -17.49 1.88 -0.45
N SER A 276 -17.28 0.57 -0.39
CA SER A 276 -17.00 -0.14 0.86
C SER A 276 -15.77 -1.03 0.72
N LEU A 277 -15.06 -1.23 1.82
CA LEU A 277 -14.00 -2.22 1.93
C LEU A 277 -14.53 -3.40 2.72
N ASN A 278 -14.55 -4.58 2.12
CA ASN A 278 -14.77 -5.82 2.86
C ASN A 278 -13.43 -6.27 3.44
N GLU A 279 -13.20 -6.00 4.73
CA GLU A 279 -11.96 -6.33 5.44
C GLU A 279 -11.64 -7.83 5.38
N LYS A 280 -12.66 -8.71 5.43
CA LYS A 280 -12.46 -10.16 5.43
C LYS A 280 -12.01 -10.71 4.08
N SER A 281 -12.55 -10.17 2.98
CA SER A 281 -12.19 -10.60 1.64
C SER A 281 -11.13 -9.73 0.98
N ARG A 282 -10.72 -8.62 1.64
CA ARG A 282 -9.82 -7.60 1.11
C ARG A 282 -10.27 -7.06 -0.26
N LEU A 283 -11.58 -6.87 -0.42
CA LEU A 283 -12.17 -6.38 -1.67
C LEU A 283 -12.77 -5.00 -1.46
N VAL A 284 -12.39 -4.06 -2.32
CA VAL A 284 -13.10 -2.79 -2.48
C VAL A 284 -14.31 -3.05 -3.37
N VAL A 285 -15.50 -2.87 -2.81
CA VAL A 285 -16.78 -3.02 -3.51
C VAL A 285 -17.34 -1.65 -3.82
N VAL A 286 -17.39 -1.32 -5.10
CA VAL A 286 -18.06 -0.12 -5.62
C VAL A 286 -19.45 -0.52 -6.11
N THR A 287 -20.47 0.09 -5.52
CA THR A 287 -21.88 -0.11 -5.91
C THR A 287 -22.36 1.11 -6.67
N LEU A 288 -22.80 0.90 -7.91
CA LEU A 288 -23.36 1.93 -8.78
C LEU A 288 -24.83 1.62 -9.09
N PRO A 289 -25.67 2.64 -9.30
CA PRO A 289 -27.03 2.44 -9.81
C PRO A 289 -26.99 1.90 -11.25
N GLU A 290 -28.15 1.46 -11.74
CA GLU A 290 -28.30 1.19 -13.17
C GLU A 290 -28.18 2.51 -13.98
N PRO A 291 -27.52 2.49 -15.15
CA PRO A 291 -27.39 3.69 -15.96
C PRO A 291 -28.76 4.14 -16.48
N GLU A 292 -29.00 5.44 -16.47
CA GLU A 292 -30.19 6.06 -17.06
C GLU A 292 -29.82 7.21 -18.00
N ILE A 293 -30.81 7.70 -18.75
CA ILE A 293 -30.63 8.85 -19.65
C ILE A 293 -30.57 10.10 -18.78
N LEU A 294 -29.38 10.70 -18.67
CA LEU A 294 -29.13 11.89 -17.87
C LEU A 294 -29.66 13.15 -18.56
N SER A 295 -29.52 13.20 -19.89
CA SER A 295 -30.08 14.27 -20.71
C SER A 295 -30.42 13.78 -22.11
N HIS A 296 -31.43 14.41 -22.72
CA HIS A 296 -31.85 14.13 -24.10
C HIS A 296 -32.33 15.41 -24.76
N GLU A 297 -31.55 15.90 -25.72
CA GLU A 297 -31.84 17.10 -26.49
C GLU A 297 -32.15 16.73 -27.94
N VAL A 298 -33.19 17.35 -28.50
CA VAL A 298 -33.62 17.12 -29.88
C VAL A 298 -33.74 18.45 -30.60
N TYR A 299 -32.95 18.60 -31.66
CA TYR A 299 -32.84 19.80 -32.48
C TYR A 299 -33.55 19.56 -33.83
N PRO A 300 -34.82 19.96 -33.98
CA PRO A 300 -35.54 19.81 -35.23
C PRO A 300 -35.07 20.81 -36.28
N LYS A 301 -35.13 20.38 -37.54
CA LYS A 301 -34.82 21.17 -38.73
C LYS A 301 -35.82 20.83 -39.82
N VAL A 302 -36.43 21.85 -40.41
CA VAL A 302 -37.29 21.67 -41.60
C VAL A 302 -36.36 21.61 -42.81
N ASP A 303 -36.36 20.48 -43.51
CA ASP A 303 -35.49 20.29 -44.68
C ASP A 303 -36.20 20.66 -45.98
N ARG A 304 -37.51 20.34 -46.10
CA ARG A 304 -38.36 20.79 -47.21
C ARG A 304 -39.78 21.08 -46.72
N LEU A 305 -40.37 22.14 -47.28
CA LEU A 305 -41.74 22.56 -47.00
C LEU A 305 -42.36 23.11 -48.28
N ASP A 306 -43.17 22.27 -48.93
CA ASP A 306 -43.92 22.64 -50.13
C ASP A 306 -45.38 22.86 -49.74
N ILE A 307 -45.71 24.11 -49.44
CA ILE A 307 -47.05 24.52 -48.96
C ILE A 307 -48.02 24.57 -50.14
N GLY A 308 -49.06 23.74 -50.10
CA GLY A 308 -50.17 23.87 -51.03
C GLY A 308 -50.99 25.14 -50.74
N TRP A 309 -51.48 25.79 -51.81
CA TRP A 309 -52.08 27.14 -51.85
C TRP A 309 -53.28 27.42 -50.91
N LEU A 310 -53.81 26.41 -50.21
CA LEU A 310 -55.03 26.50 -49.42
C LEU A 310 -54.84 26.27 -47.91
N ARG A 311 -53.62 26.02 -47.42
CA ARG A 311 -53.41 25.68 -46.00
C ARG A 311 -52.11 26.24 -45.43
N GLU A 312 -52.23 27.02 -44.35
CA GLU A 312 -51.10 27.34 -43.45
C GLU A 312 -50.76 26.09 -42.63
N VAL A 313 -49.47 25.73 -42.55
CA VAL A 313 -49.03 24.63 -41.69
C VAL A 313 -49.10 25.10 -40.24
N GLU A 314 -50.03 24.54 -39.47
CA GLU A 314 -50.22 24.93 -38.07
C GLU A 314 -49.09 24.39 -37.16
N ASN A 315 -48.73 25.16 -36.13
CA ASN A 315 -47.73 24.79 -35.13
C ASN A 315 -48.02 23.44 -34.42
N VAL A 316 -49.29 23.04 -34.37
CA VAL A 316 -49.72 21.78 -33.73
C VAL A 316 -49.19 20.55 -34.47
N ASP A 317 -49.13 20.59 -35.80
CA ASP A 317 -48.64 19.47 -36.61
C ASP A 317 -47.12 19.33 -36.52
N PHE A 318 -46.39 20.44 -36.43
CA PHE A 318 -44.95 20.43 -36.16
C PHE A 318 -44.64 19.81 -34.79
N ASN A 319 -45.33 20.25 -33.73
CA ASN A 319 -45.10 19.74 -32.39
C ASN A 319 -45.38 18.24 -32.28
N LYS A 320 -46.44 17.75 -32.94
CA LYS A 320 -46.77 16.32 -32.97
C LYS A 320 -45.70 15.48 -33.67
N ASN A 321 -45.15 15.98 -34.79
CA ASN A 321 -44.07 15.30 -35.51
C ASN A 321 -42.74 15.31 -34.73
N ILE A 322 -42.43 16.41 -34.05
CA ILE A 322 -41.25 16.50 -33.17
C ILE A 322 -41.37 15.54 -31.99
N GLU A 323 -42.55 15.42 -31.39
CA GLU A 323 -42.76 14.47 -30.28
C GLU A 323 -42.66 13.01 -30.74
N LEU A 324 -43.15 12.71 -31.95
CA LEU A 324 -42.95 11.40 -32.58
C LEU A 324 -41.45 11.10 -32.76
N LEU A 325 -40.67 12.05 -33.31
CA LEU A 325 -39.21 11.92 -33.43
C LEU A 325 -38.54 11.70 -32.07
N ARG A 326 -38.92 12.45 -31.03
CA ARG A 326 -38.40 12.26 -29.66
C ARG A 326 -38.67 10.85 -29.13
N SER A 327 -39.89 10.35 -29.30
CA SER A 327 -40.25 9.00 -28.85
C SER A 327 -39.47 7.91 -29.59
N GLU A 328 -39.24 8.09 -30.89
CA GLU A 328 -38.46 7.19 -31.72
C GLU A 328 -36.99 7.17 -31.31
N PHE A 329 -36.37 8.34 -31.07
CA PHE A 329 -35.01 8.42 -30.55
C PHE A 329 -34.86 7.73 -29.19
N ARG A 330 -35.82 7.91 -28.27
CA ARG A 330 -35.78 7.24 -26.95
C ARG A 330 -35.90 5.72 -27.07
N ARG A 331 -36.79 5.25 -27.95
CA ARG A 331 -36.98 3.81 -28.19
C ARG A 331 -35.70 3.17 -28.72
N GLU A 332 -35.04 3.82 -29.66
CA GLU A 332 -33.79 3.31 -30.22
C GLU A 332 -32.63 3.37 -29.21
N LEU A 333 -32.55 4.45 -28.44
CA LEU A 333 -31.55 4.56 -27.38
C LEU A 333 -31.69 3.41 -26.36
N GLN A 334 -32.92 3.03 -25.98
CA GLN A 334 -33.19 1.88 -25.11
C GLN A 334 -32.76 0.54 -25.71
N ASN A 335 -32.80 0.40 -27.04
CA ASN A 335 -32.36 -0.80 -27.75
C ASN A 335 -30.88 -0.75 -28.17
N SER A 336 -30.20 0.37 -27.91
CA SER A 336 -28.78 0.55 -28.25
C SER A 336 -27.86 -0.06 -27.20
N ASP A 337 -26.58 -0.18 -27.55
CA ASP A 337 -25.54 -0.63 -26.64
C ASP A 337 -25.03 0.47 -25.68
N ALA A 338 -25.64 1.67 -25.68
CA ALA A 338 -25.19 2.83 -24.91
C ALA A 338 -25.16 2.55 -23.39
N PHE A 339 -26.18 1.86 -22.86
CA PHE A 339 -26.24 1.49 -21.44
C PHE A 339 -25.12 0.50 -21.07
N SER A 340 -24.87 -0.48 -21.93
CA SER A 340 -23.79 -1.47 -21.74
C SER A 340 -22.41 -0.82 -21.84
N LYS A 341 -22.20 0.09 -22.79
CA LYS A 341 -20.97 0.88 -22.92
C LYS A 341 -20.73 1.76 -21.69
N ALA A 342 -21.74 2.44 -21.19
CA ALA A 342 -21.61 3.23 -19.95
C ALA A 342 -21.16 2.36 -18.76
N LYS A 343 -21.65 1.12 -18.65
CA LYS A 343 -21.17 0.15 -17.64
C LYS A 343 -19.70 -0.23 -17.86
N GLN A 344 -19.29 -0.48 -19.10
CA GLN A 344 -17.89 -0.82 -19.42
C GLN A 344 -16.93 0.33 -19.11
N GLU A 345 -17.28 1.55 -19.49
CA GLU A 345 -16.51 2.76 -19.18
C GLU A 345 -16.38 2.97 -17.66
N ALA A 346 -17.48 2.80 -16.91
CA ALA A 346 -17.43 2.87 -15.45
C ALA A 346 -16.47 1.82 -14.85
N VAL A 347 -16.53 0.57 -15.33
CA VAL A 347 -15.62 -0.50 -14.86
C VAL A 347 -14.16 -0.15 -15.16
N GLN A 348 -13.85 0.28 -16.38
CA GLN A 348 -12.49 0.64 -16.79
C GLN A 348 -11.95 1.84 -16.00
N LEU A 349 -12.80 2.83 -15.76
CA LEU A 349 -12.49 3.98 -14.92
C LEU A 349 -12.19 3.56 -13.47
N MET A 350 -13.01 2.67 -12.89
CA MET A 350 -12.78 2.17 -11.53
C MET A 350 -11.48 1.39 -11.41
N HIS A 351 -11.14 0.56 -12.39
CA HIS A 351 -9.84 -0.11 -12.42
C HIS A 351 -8.69 0.90 -12.44
N THR A 352 -8.76 1.90 -13.32
CA THR A 352 -7.72 2.93 -13.45
C THR A 352 -7.53 3.72 -12.14
N MET A 353 -8.62 4.02 -11.43
CA MET A 353 -8.58 4.83 -10.21
C MET A 353 -8.18 4.04 -8.96
N LEU A 354 -8.70 2.82 -8.79
CA LEU A 354 -8.62 2.07 -7.54
C LEU A 354 -7.52 1.00 -7.54
N GLU A 355 -7.11 0.49 -8.70
CA GLU A 355 -6.08 -0.55 -8.78
C GLU A 355 -4.72 -0.12 -8.18
N PRO A 356 -4.24 1.13 -8.37
CA PRO A 356 -3.03 1.60 -7.71
C PRO A 356 -3.14 1.61 -6.17
N MET A 357 -4.34 1.80 -5.62
CA MET A 357 -4.57 1.83 -4.18
C MET A 357 -4.60 0.45 -3.53
N ILE A 358 -4.94 -0.59 -4.31
CA ILE A 358 -5.02 -1.97 -3.83
C ILE A 358 -3.64 -2.66 -3.91
N LYS A 359 -2.76 -2.19 -4.80
CA LYS A 359 -1.42 -2.76 -5.02
C LYS A 359 -0.30 -2.11 -4.19
N SER A 360 -0.52 -0.92 -3.65
CA SER A 360 0.38 -0.26 -2.70
C SER A 360 0.17 -0.79 -1.29
#